data_AF-A0A356BYQ3-F1
#
_entry.id   AF-A0A356BYQ3-F1
#
_cell.length_a   1.000
_cell.length_b   1.000
_cell.length_c   1.000
_cell.angle_alpha   90.00
_cell.angle_beta   90.00
_cell.angle_gamma   90.00
#
_symmetry.space_group_name_H-M   'P 1'
#
loop_
_entity.id
_entity.type
_entity.pdbx_description
1 polymer ?
#
loop_
_entity_poly.entity_id
_entity_poly.type
_entity_poly.pdbx_seq_one_letter_code
_entity_poly.pdbx_strand_id
1 'polypeptide(L)'
;MNSRKMILTALLIALVTVTTMVVNIPFVRGYINIGDTVVLVAGLVFGPAVGAAAGALGSSLADLLLGYAYWAPWTFVIKGLEGFLAGWLVGRMQKATTSGAALGASVAVVVMVLGYFVASTVLYGMGIAVASLPGDLLQGGVS
;
A
#
# COMPACT_ATOMS: atom_id res chain seq x y z
N MET A 1 -13.04 2.10 18.93
CA MET A 1 -12.92 0.92 18.04
C MET A 1 -13.29 -0.32 18.85
N ASN A 2 -14.18 -1.18 18.37
CA ASN A 2 -14.56 -2.41 19.11
C ASN A 2 -13.44 -3.47 19.00
N SER A 3 -13.27 -4.32 20.02
CA SER A 3 -12.24 -5.37 20.11
C SER A 3 -12.18 -6.26 18.86
N ARG A 4 -13.33 -6.65 18.30
CA ARG A 4 -13.38 -7.43 17.04
C ARG A 4 -12.71 -6.71 15.87
N LYS A 5 -12.94 -5.40 15.75
CA LYS A 5 -12.35 -4.58 14.67
C LYS A 5 -10.84 -4.43 14.87
N MET A 6 -10.40 -4.26 16.12
CA MET A 6 -8.98 -4.21 16.47
C MET A 6 -8.25 -5.51 16.12
N ILE A 7 -8.82 -6.67 16.48
CA ILE A 7 -8.27 -7.99 16.15
C ILE A 7 -8.17 -8.15 14.63
N LEU A 8 -9.23 -7.79 13.91
CA LEU A 8 -9.25 -7.87 12.44
C LEU A 8 -8.18 -6.96 11.81
N THR A 9 -8.01 -5.74 12.30
CA THR A 9 -6.94 -4.84 11.83
C THR A 9 -5.55 -5.43 12.11
N ALA A 10 -5.32 -6.02 13.28
CA ALA A 10 -4.05 -6.68 13.60
C ALA A 10 -3.76 -7.87 12.68
N LEU A 11 -4.78 -8.68 12.38
CA LEU A 11 -4.66 -9.79 11.43
C LEU A 11 -4.34 -9.30 10.01
N LEU A 12 -4.97 -8.20 9.56
CA LEU A 12 -4.68 -7.59 8.26
C LEU A 12 -3.26 -6.99 8.21
N ILE A 13 -2.79 -6.35 9.28
CA ILE A 13 -1.40 -5.87 9.38
C ILE A 13 -0.43 -7.05 9.22
N ALA A 14 -0.66 -8.14 9.95
CA ALA A 14 0.16 -9.35 9.85
C ALA A 14 0.11 -9.95 8.44
N LEU A 15 -1.07 -10.00 7.83
CA LEU A 15 -1.24 -10.51 6.46
C LEU A 15 -0.48 -9.65 5.45
N VAL A 16 -0.62 -8.32 5.49
CA VAL A 16 0.14 -7.38 4.64
C VAL A 16 1.64 -7.57 4.84
N THR A 17 2.10 -7.71 6.09
CA THR A 17 3.53 -7.92 6.38
C THR A 17 4.03 -9.20 5.71
N VAL A 18 3.33 -10.32 5.92
CA VAL A 18 3.73 -11.62 5.38
C VAL A 18 3.66 -11.66 3.87
N THR A 19 2.60 -11.13 3.26
CA THR A 19 2.50 -11.08 1.79
C THR A 19 3.58 -10.19 1.18
N THR A 20 3.93 -9.07 1.85
CA THR A 20 5.06 -8.22 1.45
C THR A 20 6.40 -8.95 1.53
N MET A 21 6.60 -9.78 2.55
CA MET A 21 7.86 -10.51 2.72
C MET A 21 8.00 -11.74 1.82
N VAL A 22 6.92 -12.46 1.56
CA VAL A 22 6.95 -13.78 0.91
C VAL A 22 6.62 -13.69 -0.59
N VAL A 23 5.69 -12.82 -0.96
CA VAL A 23 5.18 -12.70 -2.34
C VAL A 23 5.74 -11.42 -2.95
N ASN A 24 7.06 -11.33 -2.96
CA ASN A 24 7.76 -10.22 -3.56
C ASN A 24 8.58 -10.69 -4.76
N ILE A 25 8.46 -9.95 -5.86
CA ILE A 25 9.25 -10.19 -7.07
C ILE A 25 10.37 -9.16 -7.04
N PRO A 26 11.64 -9.57 -6.87
CA PRO A 26 12.76 -8.63 -6.88
C PRO A 26 12.76 -7.81 -8.17
N PHE A 27 12.79 -6.49 -8.04
CA PHE A 27 12.82 -5.54 -9.15
C PHE A 27 13.84 -4.45 -8.85
N VAL A 28 14.09 -3.53 -9.80
CA VAL A 28 15.20 -2.54 -9.73
C VAL A 28 15.37 -1.93 -8.32
N ARG A 29 16.41 -2.40 -7.60
CA ARG A 29 16.77 -1.99 -6.22
C ARG A 29 15.60 -1.98 -5.21
N GLY A 30 14.68 -2.93 -5.34
CA GLY A 30 13.53 -3.10 -4.44
C GLY A 30 12.75 -4.38 -4.77
N TYR A 31 11.46 -4.38 -4.49
CA TYR A 31 10.60 -5.53 -4.72
C TYR A 31 9.17 -5.11 -5.10
N ILE A 32 8.54 -5.81 -6.05
CA ILE A 32 7.12 -5.63 -6.39
C ILE A 32 6.29 -6.37 -5.34
N ASN A 33 5.35 -5.68 -4.69
CA ASN A 33 4.60 -6.17 -3.55
C ASN A 33 3.14 -6.54 -3.91
N ILE A 34 2.78 -7.82 -3.82
CA ILE A 34 1.36 -8.27 -3.94
C ILE A 34 0.54 -7.95 -2.67
N GLY A 35 1.20 -7.56 -1.57
CA GLY A 35 0.56 -7.07 -0.36
C GLY A 35 -0.33 -5.84 -0.57
N ASP A 36 -0.13 -5.09 -1.65
CA ASP A 36 -0.94 -3.94 -2.04
C ASP A 36 -2.40 -4.32 -2.26
N THR A 37 -2.66 -5.47 -2.87
CA THR A 37 -4.03 -6.02 -2.97
C THR A 37 -4.67 -6.16 -1.60
N VAL A 38 -3.91 -6.63 -0.59
CA VAL A 38 -4.41 -6.77 0.78
C VAL A 38 -4.67 -5.40 1.42
N VAL A 39 -3.82 -4.41 1.15
CA VAL A 39 -4.00 -3.02 1.60
C VAL A 39 -5.26 -2.40 0.99
N LEU A 40 -5.44 -2.55 -0.31
CA LEU A 40 -6.61 -2.07 -1.04
C LEU A 40 -7.88 -2.75 -0.51
N VAL A 41 -7.90 -4.08 -0.39
CA VAL A 41 -9.02 -4.83 0.21
C VAL A 41 -9.30 -4.37 1.64
N ALA A 42 -8.27 -4.14 2.45
CA ALA A 42 -8.42 -3.65 3.81
C ALA A 42 -9.15 -2.30 3.86
N GLY A 43 -8.77 -1.37 2.98
CA GLY A 43 -9.44 -0.07 2.84
C GLY A 43 -10.86 -0.18 2.29
N LEU A 44 -11.01 -0.84 1.14
CA LEU A 44 -12.27 -0.95 0.40
C LEU A 44 -13.37 -1.67 1.19
N VAL A 45 -13.00 -2.73 1.94
CA VAL A 45 -13.97 -3.59 2.64
C VAL A 45 -14.16 -3.18 4.10
N PHE A 46 -13.10 -2.85 4.82
CA PHE A 46 -13.16 -2.60 6.27
C PHE A 46 -13.06 -1.11 6.64
N GLY A 47 -12.90 -0.26 5.63
CA GLY A 47 -12.94 1.19 5.72
C GLY A 47 -11.56 1.85 5.85
N PRO A 48 -11.51 3.18 5.71
CA PRO A 48 -10.27 3.95 5.55
C PRO A 48 -9.30 3.79 6.71
N ALA A 49 -9.79 3.76 7.95
CA ALA A 49 -8.91 3.60 9.12
C ALA A 49 -8.24 2.22 9.19
N VAL A 50 -8.93 1.17 8.72
CA VAL A 50 -8.37 -0.20 8.70
C VAL A 50 -7.36 -0.33 7.57
N GLY A 51 -7.69 0.17 6.38
CA GLY A 51 -6.76 0.22 5.25
C GLY A 51 -5.49 1.00 5.58
N ALA A 52 -5.63 2.18 6.19
CA ALA A 52 -4.49 3.00 6.59
C ALA A 52 -3.57 2.27 7.57
N ALA A 53 -4.13 1.66 8.62
CA ALA A 53 -3.35 0.92 9.61
C ALA A 53 -2.69 -0.33 9.00
N ALA A 54 -3.42 -1.09 8.18
CA ALA A 54 -2.92 -2.30 7.52
C ALA A 54 -1.77 -1.98 6.57
N GLY A 55 -1.93 -0.98 5.70
CA GLY A 55 -0.89 -0.55 4.76
C GLY A 55 0.32 0.06 5.47
N ALA A 56 0.09 1.06 6.33
CA ALA A 56 1.17 1.77 6.99
C ALA A 56 2.02 0.83 7.86
N LEU A 57 1.39 0.07 8.76
CA LEU A 57 2.12 -0.78 9.71
C LEU A 57 2.61 -2.06 9.05
N GLY A 58 1.81 -2.69 8.18
CA GLY A 58 2.17 -3.97 7.60
C GLY A 58 3.37 -3.87 6.66
N SER A 59 3.32 -2.95 5.70
CA SER A 59 4.39 -2.80 4.71
C SER A 59 5.66 -2.21 5.32
N SER A 60 5.55 -1.23 6.24
CA SER A 60 6.75 -0.69 6.91
C SER A 60 7.40 -1.70 7.86
N LEU A 61 6.62 -2.58 8.49
CA LEU A 61 7.17 -3.67 9.29
C LEU A 61 7.93 -4.66 8.39
N ALA A 62 7.43 -4.95 7.20
CA ALA A 62 8.15 -5.78 6.24
C ALA A 62 9.49 -5.15 5.82
N ASP A 63 9.54 -3.83 5.59
CA ASP A 63 10.80 -3.12 5.32
C ASP A 63 11.80 -3.28 6.47
N LEU A 64 11.34 -3.15 7.72
CA LEU A 64 12.19 -3.34 8.89
C LEU A 64 12.73 -4.77 8.97
N LEU A 65 11.87 -5.77 8.75
CA LEU A 65 12.22 -7.19 8.85
C LEU A 65 13.11 -7.68 7.69
N LEU A 66 13.00 -7.08 6.50
CA LEU A 66 13.81 -7.41 5.32
C LEU A 66 15.14 -6.63 5.25
N GLY A 67 15.40 -5.73 6.20
CA GLY A 67 16.64 -4.95 6.25
C GLY A 67 16.62 -3.65 5.43
N TYR A 68 15.46 -3.23 4.93
CA TYR A 68 15.23 -1.96 4.24
C TYR A 68 14.72 -0.87 5.19
N ALA A 69 15.22 -0.83 6.43
CA ALA A 69 14.66 0.04 7.48
C ALA A 69 14.59 1.54 7.14
N TYR A 70 15.47 2.04 6.27
CA TYR A 70 15.44 3.42 5.80
C TYR A 70 14.25 3.73 4.87
N TRP A 71 13.65 2.71 4.24
CA TRP A 71 12.40 2.82 3.48
C TRP A 71 11.16 2.87 4.38
N ALA A 72 11.23 2.28 5.58
CA ALA A 72 10.08 2.12 6.46
C ALA A 72 9.28 3.42 6.74
N PRO A 73 9.89 4.60 6.97
CA PRO A 73 9.13 5.84 7.16
C PRO A 73 8.39 6.29 5.89
N TRP A 74 9.00 6.11 4.72
CA TRP A 74 8.39 6.44 3.44
C TRP A 74 7.23 5.49 3.14
N THR A 75 7.47 4.19 3.27
CA THR A 75 6.45 3.15 3.08
C THR A 75 5.28 3.33 4.04
N PHE A 76 5.54 3.67 5.31
CA PHE A 76 4.50 3.92 6.30
C PHE A 76 3.52 5.00 5.82
N VAL A 77 4.04 6.12 5.30
CA VAL A 77 3.20 7.23 4.80
C VAL A 77 2.50 6.86 3.50
N ILE A 78 3.23 6.31 2.54
CA ILE A 78 2.71 5.99 1.19
C ILE A 78 1.60 4.93 1.32
N LYS A 79 1.87 3.81 1.99
CA LYS A 79 0.93 2.70 2.15
C LYS A 79 -0.23 3.03 3.09
N GLY A 80 0.02 3.87 4.09
CA GLY A 80 -1.05 4.45 4.91
C GLY A 80 -2.03 5.27 4.09
N LEU A 81 -1.53 6.14 3.21
CA LEU A 81 -2.37 6.96 2.33
C LEU A 81 -3.10 6.11 1.28
N GLU A 82 -2.43 5.13 0.70
CA GLU A 82 -3.04 4.18 -0.25
C GLU A 82 -4.27 3.49 0.36
N GLY A 83 -4.09 2.81 1.49
CA GLY A 83 -5.17 2.08 2.15
C GLY A 83 -6.27 3.02 2.69
N PHE A 84 -5.91 4.22 3.15
CA PHE A 84 -6.87 5.24 3.57
C PHE A 84 -7.76 5.69 2.41
N LEU A 85 -7.16 6.09 1.29
CA LEU A 85 -7.87 6.66 0.15
C LEU A 85 -8.74 5.62 -0.54
N ALA A 86 -8.27 4.38 -0.63
CA ALA A 86 -9.06 3.26 -1.14
C ALA A 86 -10.40 3.13 -0.38
N GLY A 87 -10.36 3.13 0.95
CA GLY A 87 -11.56 3.03 1.78
C GLY A 87 -12.40 4.30 1.86
N TRP A 88 -11.77 5.47 1.84
CA TRP A 88 -12.46 6.76 1.99
C TRP A 88 -13.33 7.09 0.78
N LEU A 89 -12.83 6.84 -0.44
CA LEU A 89 -13.55 7.14 -1.68
C LEU A 89 -14.79 6.25 -1.84
N VAL A 90 -14.69 4.95 -1.53
CA VAL A 90 -15.86 4.04 -1.56
C VAL A 90 -16.91 4.43 -0.53
N GLY A 91 -16.47 4.77 0.69
CA GLY A 91 -17.38 5.21 1.76
C GLY A 91 -18.14 6.49 1.40
N ARG A 92 -17.52 7.42 0.67
CA ARG A 92 -18.13 8.69 0.27
C ARG A 92 -19.12 8.55 -0.89
N MET A 93 -18.94 7.55 -1.75
CA MET A 93 -19.83 7.33 -2.89
C MET A 93 -21.13 6.58 -2.53
N GLN A 94 -21.27 6.08 -1.29
CA GLN A 94 -22.42 5.28 -0.81
C GLN A 94 -22.83 4.13 -1.74
N LYS A 95 -21.93 3.72 -2.63
CA LYS A 95 -22.14 2.71 -3.65
C LYS A 95 -20.99 1.74 -3.52
N ALA A 96 -21.26 0.60 -2.89
CA ALA A 96 -20.45 -0.61 -3.01
C ALA A 96 -20.64 -1.21 -4.42
N THR A 97 -20.49 -0.39 -5.45
CA THR A 97 -20.50 -0.82 -6.85
C THR A 97 -19.07 -1.05 -7.29
N THR A 98 -18.89 -1.98 -8.23
CA THR A 98 -17.59 -2.29 -8.83
C THR A 98 -16.87 -1.04 -9.34
N SER A 99 -17.62 -0.07 -9.87
CA SER A 99 -17.09 1.21 -10.36
C SER A 99 -16.53 2.11 -9.25
N GLY A 100 -17.16 2.15 -8.07
CA GLY A 100 -16.67 2.93 -6.93
C GLY A 100 -15.40 2.34 -6.34
N ALA A 101 -15.34 1.00 -6.25
CA ALA A 101 -14.14 0.28 -5.83
C ALA A 101 -12.98 0.48 -6.81
N ALA A 102 -13.24 0.38 -8.12
CA ALA A 102 -12.23 0.61 -9.16
C ALA A 102 -11.67 2.03 -9.13
N LEU A 103 -12.52 3.05 -8.92
CA LEU A 103 -12.08 4.43 -8.81
C LEU A 103 -11.27 4.67 -7.52
N GLY A 104 -11.72 4.12 -6.39
CA GLY A 104 -10.99 4.19 -5.12
C GLY A 104 -9.60 3.55 -5.21
N ALA A 105 -9.52 2.35 -5.80
CA ALA A 105 -8.26 1.65 -6.05
C ALA A 105 -7.35 2.45 -7.00
N SER A 106 -7.90 2.99 -8.10
CA SER A 106 -7.13 3.76 -9.08
C SER A 106 -6.48 5.01 -8.45
N VAL A 107 -7.21 5.74 -7.61
CA VAL A 107 -6.67 6.92 -6.91
C VAL A 107 -5.62 6.50 -5.87
N ALA A 108 -5.86 5.41 -5.15
CA ALA A 108 -4.90 4.87 -4.19
C ALA A 108 -3.58 4.47 -4.86
N VAL A 109 -3.66 3.78 -6.01
CA VAL A 109 -2.50 3.40 -6.83
C VAL A 109 -1.74 4.62 -7.35
N VAL A 110 -2.42 5.65 -7.84
CA VAL A 110 -1.74 6.88 -8.31
C VAL A 110 -0.95 7.53 -7.17
N VAL A 111 -1.54 7.61 -5.97
CA VAL A 111 -0.85 8.14 -4.79
C VAL A 111 0.33 7.28 -4.39
N MET A 112 0.21 5.95 -4.49
CA MET A 112 1.30 5.03 -4.25
C MET A 112 2.47 5.27 -5.22
N VAL A 113 2.21 5.31 -6.53
CA VAL A 113 3.24 5.53 -7.57
C VAL A 113 3.94 6.88 -7.38
N LEU A 114 3.17 7.96 -7.15
CA LEU A 114 3.74 9.28 -6.91
C LEU A 114 4.57 9.31 -5.61
N GLY A 115 4.09 8.65 -4.57
CA GLY A 115 4.80 8.53 -3.30
C GLY A 115 6.14 7.83 -3.46
N TYR A 116 6.18 6.67 -4.13
CA TYR A 116 7.40 5.93 -4.40
C TYR A 116 8.35 6.69 -5.31
N PHE A 117 7.82 7.41 -6.32
CA PHE A 117 8.64 8.26 -7.18
C PHE A 117 9.33 9.40 -6.41
N VAL A 118 8.60 10.09 -5.53
CA VAL A 118 9.16 11.16 -4.69
C VAL A 118 10.20 10.59 -3.72
N ALA A 119 9.87 9.49 -3.02
CA ALA A 119 10.79 8.84 -2.09
C ALA A 119 12.06 8.36 -2.80
N SER A 120 11.93 7.71 -3.96
CA SER A 120 13.06 7.25 -4.78
C SER A 120 13.91 8.40 -5.30
N THR A 121 13.29 9.53 -5.67
CA THR A 121 14.03 10.72 -6.11
C THR A 121 14.88 11.28 -4.97
N VAL A 122 14.35 11.31 -3.75
CA VAL A 122 15.08 11.79 -2.55
C VAL A 122 16.20 10.82 -2.15
N LEU A 123 15.94 9.51 -2.18
CA LEU A 123 16.89 8.49 -1.71
C LEU A 123 17.99 8.16 -2.73
N TYR A 124 17.65 8.15 -4.01
CA TYR A 124 18.49 7.60 -5.07
C TYR A 124 18.70 8.53 -6.26
N GLY A 125 17.99 9.66 -6.31
CA GLY A 125 18.05 10.62 -7.41
C GLY A 125 17.09 10.29 -8.56
N MET A 126 16.88 11.30 -9.42
CA MET A 126 15.88 11.27 -10.50
C MET A 126 16.05 10.11 -11.49
N GLY A 127 17.29 9.73 -11.82
CA GLY A 127 17.54 8.67 -12.80
C GLY A 127 16.99 7.31 -12.37
N ILE A 128 17.19 6.95 -11.09
CA ILE A 128 16.67 5.68 -10.54
C ILE A 128 15.15 5.77 -10.35
N ALA A 129 14.63 6.91 -9.91
CA ALA A 129 13.19 7.11 -9.76
C ALA A 129 12.43 6.94 -11.09
N VAL A 130 12.95 7.46 -12.20
CA VAL A 130 12.33 7.26 -13.52
C VAL A 130 12.41 5.79 -13.96
N ALA A 131 13.50 5.09 -13.62
CA ALA A 131 13.67 3.68 -13.93
C ALA A 131 12.73 2.75 -13.13
N SER A 132 12.30 3.14 -11.92
CA SER A 132 11.38 2.35 -11.10
C SER A 132 9.90 2.53 -11.49
N LEU A 133 9.54 3.65 -12.11
CA LEU A 133 8.15 3.98 -12.48
C LEU A 133 7.41 2.86 -13.23
N PRO A 134 7.98 2.19 -14.25
CA PRO A 134 7.27 1.09 -14.92
C PRO A 134 6.94 -0.06 -13.97
N GLY A 135 7.83 -0.36 -13.01
CA GLY A 135 7.61 -1.36 -11.99
C GLY A 135 6.48 -0.96 -11.03
N ASP A 136 6.51 0.27 -10.53
CA ASP A 136 5.50 0.80 -9.61
C ASP A 136 4.10 0.85 -10.27
N LEU A 137 4.04 1.20 -11.56
CA LEU A 137 2.80 1.19 -12.35
C LEU A 137 2.26 -0.23 -12.57
N LEU A 138 3.13 -1.18 -12.87
CA LEU A 138 2.73 -2.59 -13.03
C LEU A 138 2.26 -3.17 -11.71
N GLN A 139 2.96 -2.88 -10.61
CA GLN A 139 2.55 -3.27 -9.27
C GLN A 139 1.15 -2.75 -8.95
N GLY A 140 0.93 -1.44 -9.10
CA GLY A 140 -0.37 -0.85 -8.87
C GLY A 140 -1.47 -1.35 -9.81
N GLY A 141 -1.13 -1.68 -11.06
CA GLY A 141 -2.10 -2.20 -12.03
C GLY A 141 -2.54 -3.65 -11.79
N VAL A 142 -1.70 -4.46 -11.12
CA VAL A 142 -1.99 -5.86 -10.78
C VAL A 142 -2.64 -5.99 -9.39
N SER A 143 -2.52 -4.95 -8.55
CA SER A 143 -3.00 -4.93 -7.17
C SER A 143 -4.51 -4.80 -7.04
#